data_AF-A0A382I2J6-F1
#
_entry.id   AF-A0A382I2J6-F1
#
_cell.length_a   1.000
_cell.length_b   1.000
_cell.length_c   1.000
_cell.angle_alpha   90.00
_cell.angle_beta   90.00
_cell.angle_gamma   90.00
#
_symmetry.space_group_name_H-M   'P 1'
#
loop_
_entity.id
_entity.type
_entity.pdbx_description
1 polymer ?
#
loop_
_entity_poly.entity_id
_entity_poly.type
_entity_poly.pdbx_seq_one_letter_code
_entity_poly.pdbx_strand_id
1 'polypeptide(L)' 'MRQPPVDYIERTREQYAALGYPPYQWVRNQESLALSIPTKPMHEWR' A
#
# COMPACT_ATOMS: atom_id res chain seq x y z
N MET A 1 23.37 23.95 -11.33
CA MET A 1 22.30 24.18 -10.33
C MET A 1 21.72 22.82 -9.94
N ARG A 2 21.53 22.54 -8.65
CA ARG A 2 20.96 21.26 -8.19
C ARG A 2 19.43 21.38 -8.21
N GLN A 3 18.74 20.46 -8.88
CA GLN A 3 17.27 20.45 -8.85
C GLN A 3 16.78 20.08 -7.45
N PRO A 4 15.64 20.64 -7.01
CA PRO A 4 15.01 20.21 -5.77
C PRO A 4 14.63 18.73 -5.85
N PRO A 5 14.59 18.01 -4.71
CA PRO A 5 14.06 16.66 -4.66
C PRO A 5 12.64 16.59 -5.24
N VAL A 6 12.34 15.53 -5.98
CA VAL A 6 11.02 15.28 -6.53
C VAL A 6 10.16 14.56 -5.50
N ASP A 7 8.94 15.05 -5.28
CA ASP A 7 7.92 14.29 -4.55
C ASP A 7 7.33 13.21 -5.48
N TYR A 8 7.85 12.00 -5.36
CA TYR A 8 7.40 10.88 -6.17
C TYR A 8 6.00 10.38 -5.80
N ILE A 9 5.53 10.62 -4.58
CA ILE A 9 4.19 10.22 -4.14
C ILE A 9 3.16 11.11 -4.84
N GLU A 10 3.37 12.42 -4.82
CA GLU A 10 2.48 13.38 -5.46
C GLU A 10 2.44 13.16 -6.98
N ARG A 11 3.60 13.06 -7.63
CA ARG A 11 3.70 12.85 -9.08
C ARG A 11 3.01 11.56 -9.54
N THR A 12 3.18 10.47 -8.78
CA THR A 12 2.53 9.19 -9.12
C THR A 12 1.02 9.30 -8.95
N ARG A 13 0.55 9.94 -7.88
CA ARG A 13 -0.89 10.16 -7.66
C ARG A 13 -1.53 10.95 -8.80
N GLU A 14 -0.90 12.03 -9.25
CA GLU A 14 -1.37 12.83 -10.39
C GLU A 14 -1.42 12.02 -11.69
N GLN A 15 -0.38 11.24 -11.96
CA GLN A 15 -0.32 10.39 -13.15
C GLN A 15 -1.48 9.40 -13.19
N TYR A 16 -1.76 8.71 -12.09
CA TYR A 16 -2.87 7.75 -12.02
C TYR A 16 -4.24 8.43 -12.08
N ALA A 17 -4.38 9.61 -11.48
CA ALA A 17 -5.61 10.40 -11.59
C ALA A 17 -5.89 10.82 -13.04
N ALA A 18 -4.87 11.22 -13.80
CA ALA A 18 -5.00 11.57 -15.23
C ALA A 18 -5.43 10.38 -16.10
N LEU A 19 -5.11 9.15 -15.68
CA LEU A 19 -5.53 7.92 -16.34
C LEU A 19 -6.96 7.46 -15.93
N GLY A 20 -7.63 8.19 -15.04
CA GLY A 20 -8.97 7.88 -14.57
C GLY A 20 -9.03 6.82 -13.45
N TYR A 21 -7.89 6.46 -12.85
CA TYR A 21 -7.89 5.60 -11.67
C TYR A 21 -8.39 6.37 -10.45
N PRO A 22 -9.13 5.72 -9.54
CA PRO A 22 -9.48 6.32 -8.26
C PRO A 22 -8.20 6.67 -7.48
N PRO A 23 -8.22 7.73 -6.66
CA PRO A 23 -7.10 8.04 -5.78
C PRO A 23 -6.69 6.83 -4.96
N TYR A 24 -5.38 6.67 -4.76
CA TYR A 24 -4.86 5.63 -3.88
C TYR A 24 -5.50 5.78 -2.50
N GLN A 25 -6.17 4.72 -2.05
CA GLN A 25 -6.84 4.67 -0.76
C GLN A 25 -6.42 3.39 -0.05
N TRP A 26 -6.25 3.48 1.26
CA TRP A 26 -6.07 2.30 2.08
C TRP A 26 -7.33 1.44 2.01
N VAL A 27 -7.17 0.15 1.70
CA VAL A 27 -8.26 -0.81 1.82
C VAL A 27 -8.74 -0.81 3.26
N ARG A 28 -10.03 -0.59 3.46
CA ARG A 28 -10.69 -0.70 4.75
C ARG A 28 -11.44 -2.01 4.77
N ASN A 29 -10.91 -2.99 5.48
CA ASN A 29 -11.65 -4.21 5.79
C ASN A 29 -12.70 -3.85 6.84
N GLN A 30 -13.97 -3.89 6.44
CA GLN A 30 -15.09 -3.65 7.37
C GLN A 30 -15.20 -4.75 8.42
N GLU A 31 -14.79 -5.97 8.07
CA GLU A 31 -14.72 -7.09 8.99
C GLU A 31 -13.38 -7.09 9.73
N SER A 32 -13.44 -6.87 11.04
CA SER A 32 -12.31 -7.18 11.92
C SER A 32 -12.26 -8.69 12.12
N LEU A 33 -11.49 -9.38 11.29
CA LEU A 33 -11.15 -10.79 11.55
C LEU A 33 -10.35 -10.85 12.85
N ALA A 34 -10.70 -11.81 13.71
CA ALA A 34 -9.90 -12.09 14.90
C ALA A 34 -8.49 -12.51 14.47
N LEU A 35 -7.47 -11.93 15.10
CA LEU A 35 -6.09 -12.35 14.89
C LEU A 35 -5.96 -13.81 15.36
N SER A 36 -5.63 -14.71 14.44
CA SER A 36 -5.40 -16.12 14.73
C SER A 36 -3.91 -16.39 14.94
N ILE A 37 -3.59 -17.17 15.98
CA ILE A 37 -2.22 -17.66 16.17
C ILE A 37 -1.95 -18.76 15.13
N PRO A 38 -0.87 -18.68 14.35
CA PRO A 38 -0.53 -19.71 13.39
C PRO A 38 -0.25 -21.04 14.09
N THR A 39 -0.90 -22.12 13.63
CA THR A 39 -0.74 -23.46 14.20
C THR A 39 0.56 -24.14 13.75
N LYS A 40 1.08 -23.73 12.58
CA LYS A 40 2.27 -24.35 11.99
C LYS A 40 3.51 -23.97 12.80
N PRO A 41 4.33 -24.93 13.25
CA PRO A 41 5.52 -24.62 14.03
C PRO A 41 6.55 -23.86 13.19
N MET A 42 7.23 -22.89 13.81
CA MET A 42 8.10 -21.93 13.11
C MET A 42 9.19 -22.56 12.26
N HIS A 43 9.73 -23.72 12.67
CA HIS A 43 10.81 -24.41 11.96
C HIS A 43 10.38 -25.01 10.60
N GLU A 44 9.09 -25.03 10.30
CA GLU A 44 8.55 -25.53 9.03
C GLU A 44 8.17 -24.40 8.05
N TRP A 45 8.38 -23.13 8.40
CA TRP A 45 8.03 -21.99 7.54
C TRP A 45 9.06 -21.91 6.42
N ARG A 46 8.60 -21.73 5.17
CA ARG A 46 9.44 -21.68 3.96
C ARG A 46 9.66 -20.24 3.54
#